data_AF-A0A0M3D956-F1
#
_entry.id   AF-A0A0M3D956-F1
#
_cell.length_a   1.000
_cell.length_b   1.000
_cell.length_c   1.000
_cell.angle_alpha   90.00
_cell.angle_beta   90.00
_cell.angle_gamma   90.00
#
_symmetry.space_group_name_H-M   'P 1'
#
loop_
_entity.id
_entity.type
_entity.pdbx_description
1 polymer ?
#
loop_
_entity_poly.entity_id
_entity_poly.type
_entity_poly.pdbx_seq_one_letter_code
_entity_poly.pdbx_strand_id
1 'polypeptide(L)'
;MDQPKGWTWQDRAEGSIRRGTALDPSTEPVDGIRAFPTAYLPERLLITRALGDEEAYDREVRTLRDAADTFGWQLEIEDDTRSAVDGELVPGVPGFLRARLRTPDEPVRGESPVAPDAWRVLQRARRMSRSTMPRTSLDHVLSIDPVGLNPFTRTNPFTRTNPFTRTNPVRGAGGAGGSDDYLEPGRGARQPVTWLGPAPVRGPSPKRGRRPVVAVLDTGCGEHAWLPADIVTRTVDLDGVPVGLTDDADPERYPDLYGQLDGEIDAVAGHGTFIAGIVRQAAPDADILSIRVAGALGVVDESTLLETVAQVVTLLARHRENPKTGFPIDVLNLSLSYYHETPTDGLFSLTLYRLLAKARELGCVVVCSAGNDAIDRPSFPASLWPWPGADNGIRRDKDAPLVSVGALNPSGQSVALFSNIGPWVQAYAPGAAVVSTSPAFVGGTQAATRADVEGLRRETIDPDDYRGGFAVWSGTSFSAPYVAARVAAQLGTVPVGGATPSAAAKAVAAVLKSLPSPVDPV
;
A
#
# COMPACT_ATOMS: atom_id res chain seq x y z
N MET A 1 -24.48 -9.55 -5.60
CA MET A 1 -23.33 -9.24 -6.46
C MET A 1 -22.76 -10.54 -6.99
N ASP A 2 -22.06 -10.49 -8.13
CA ASP A 2 -21.32 -11.64 -8.65
C ASP A 2 -20.19 -12.00 -7.68
N GLN A 3 -19.97 -13.30 -7.46
CA GLN A 3 -18.89 -13.83 -6.64
C GLN A 3 -18.02 -14.77 -7.48
N PRO A 4 -16.78 -15.06 -7.06
CA PRO A 4 -15.94 -16.04 -7.72
C PRO A 4 -16.63 -17.40 -7.79
N LYS A 5 -16.49 -18.07 -8.94
CA LYS A 5 -17.19 -19.33 -9.20
C LYS A 5 -16.65 -20.43 -8.28
N GLY A 6 -17.55 -21.06 -7.51
CA GLY A 6 -17.22 -22.19 -6.65
C GLY A 6 -16.86 -21.81 -5.22
N TRP A 7 -16.87 -20.53 -4.86
CA TRP A 7 -16.65 -20.07 -3.49
C TRP A 7 -17.73 -20.57 -2.53
N THR A 8 -17.27 -21.22 -1.47
CA THR A 8 -18.04 -21.71 -0.33
C THR A 8 -18.17 -20.62 0.74
N TRP A 9 -18.89 -20.92 1.83
CA TRP A 9 -18.93 -20.00 2.97
C TRP A 9 -17.57 -19.96 3.70
N GLN A 10 -16.76 -21.01 3.60
CA GLN A 10 -15.42 -21.05 4.18
C GLN A 10 -14.48 -20.08 3.48
N ASP A 11 -14.52 -20.00 2.15
CA ASP A 11 -13.68 -19.06 1.38
C ASP A 11 -13.98 -17.60 1.78
N ARG A 12 -15.27 -17.26 1.94
CA ARG A 12 -15.70 -15.93 2.44
C ARG A 12 -15.29 -15.69 3.90
N ALA A 13 -15.38 -16.71 4.74
CA ALA A 13 -14.99 -16.63 6.14
C ALA A 13 -13.47 -16.51 6.31
N GLU A 14 -12.68 -17.18 5.47
CA GLU A 14 -11.21 -17.11 5.46
C GLU A 14 -10.74 -15.69 5.17
N GLY A 15 -11.39 -15.04 4.20
CA GLY A 15 -11.21 -13.62 3.92
C GLY A 15 -11.53 -12.67 5.08
N SER A 16 -12.34 -13.11 6.06
CA SER A 16 -12.69 -12.34 7.25
C SER A 16 -11.77 -12.65 8.45
N ILE A 17 -10.83 -13.59 8.31
CA ILE A 17 -9.86 -13.90 9.37
C ILE A 17 -8.91 -12.71 9.49
N ARG A 18 -8.89 -12.09 10.69
CA ARG A 18 -7.92 -11.04 11.00
C ARG A 18 -6.51 -11.60 10.88
N ARG A 19 -5.77 -11.13 9.87
CA ARG A 19 -4.37 -11.53 9.66
C ARG A 19 -3.42 -10.94 10.71
N GLY A 20 -3.72 -9.74 11.23
CA GLY A 20 -2.85 -9.06 12.20
C GLY A 20 -3.56 -8.59 13.46
N THR A 21 -2.77 -7.98 14.34
CA THR A 21 -3.22 -7.36 15.59
C THR A 21 -2.59 -5.97 15.76
N ALA A 22 -3.26 -5.10 16.51
CA ALA A 22 -2.71 -3.82 16.92
C ALA A 22 -1.71 -4.02 18.06
N LEU A 23 -0.54 -3.40 17.95
CA LEU A 23 0.49 -3.34 18.97
C LEU A 23 0.11 -2.32 20.05
N ASP A 24 0.06 -2.80 21.29
CA ASP A 24 0.13 -1.96 22.48
C ASP A 24 1.60 -1.90 22.96
N PRO A 25 2.32 -0.78 22.71
CA PRO A 25 3.74 -0.66 23.06
C PRO A 25 3.98 -0.58 24.57
N SER A 26 2.93 -0.42 25.39
CA SER A 26 3.05 -0.45 26.85
C SER A 26 3.23 -1.87 27.39
N THR A 27 2.92 -2.88 26.58
CA THR A 27 3.17 -4.28 26.91
C THR A 27 4.64 -4.62 26.72
N GLU A 28 5.22 -5.36 27.68
CA GLU A 28 6.62 -5.79 27.65
C GLU A 28 7.66 -4.66 27.44
N PRO A 29 7.69 -3.59 28.26
CA PRO A 29 8.64 -2.49 28.06
C PRO A 29 10.09 -2.96 28.20
N VAL A 30 10.98 -2.36 27.42
CA VAL A 30 12.44 -2.59 27.46
C VAL A 30 13.12 -1.24 27.62
N ASP A 31 13.96 -1.12 28.65
CA ASP A 31 14.70 0.11 28.93
C ASP A 31 15.54 0.52 27.71
N GLY A 32 15.44 1.79 27.31
CA GLY A 32 16.16 2.34 26.15
C GLY A 32 15.51 2.07 24.79
N ILE A 33 14.43 1.28 24.72
CA ILE A 33 13.67 1.05 23.48
C ILE A 33 12.31 1.73 23.60
N ARG A 34 12.08 2.75 22.76
CA ARG A 34 10.79 3.44 22.67
C ARG A 34 10.04 2.93 21.45
N ALA A 35 9.00 2.13 21.68
CA ALA A 35 8.11 1.66 20.63
C ALA A 35 6.81 2.49 20.56
N PHE A 36 6.16 2.42 19.40
CA PHE A 36 4.94 3.14 19.06
C PHE A 36 3.90 2.16 18.50
N PRO A 37 2.59 2.47 18.59
CA PRO A 37 1.53 1.58 18.10
C PRO A 37 1.69 1.26 16.61
N THR A 38 1.34 0.05 16.18
CA THR A 38 1.31 -0.34 14.77
C THR A 38 0.42 -1.58 14.61
N ALA A 39 0.23 -2.08 13.38
CA ALA A 39 -0.38 -3.37 13.12
C ALA A 39 0.68 -4.37 12.62
N TYR A 40 0.62 -5.60 13.12
CA TYR A 40 1.60 -6.63 12.79
C TYR A 40 0.99 -8.04 12.86
N LEU A 41 1.69 -9.01 12.26
CA LEU A 41 1.34 -10.42 12.35
C LEU A 41 1.89 -11.03 13.66
N PRO A 42 1.05 -11.48 14.60
CA PRO A 42 1.52 -11.92 15.92
C PRO A 42 2.36 -13.21 15.86
N GLU A 43 2.20 -14.03 14.84
CA GLU A 43 2.99 -15.27 14.71
C GLU A 43 4.26 -15.09 13.89
N ARG A 44 4.60 -13.88 13.42
CA ARG A 44 5.69 -13.67 12.46
C ARG A 44 6.65 -12.54 12.82
N LEU A 45 7.93 -12.83 12.65
CA LEU A 45 9.04 -11.88 12.72
C LEU A 45 9.78 -11.85 11.39
N LEU A 46 10.31 -10.68 11.03
CA LEU A 46 11.20 -10.52 9.89
C LEU A 46 12.62 -10.36 10.38
N ILE A 47 13.53 -11.17 9.83
CA ILE A 47 14.95 -11.17 10.19
C ILE A 47 15.78 -10.84 8.96
N THR A 48 16.45 -9.69 8.98
CA THR A 48 17.28 -9.23 7.86
C THR A 48 18.58 -10.05 7.79
N ARG A 49 18.81 -10.71 6.65
CA ARG A 49 20.00 -11.52 6.37
C ARG A 49 20.92 -10.78 5.40
N ALA A 50 22.01 -10.22 5.91
CA ALA A 50 23.03 -9.57 5.08
C ALA A 50 24.23 -10.50 4.88
N LEU A 51 24.77 -10.52 3.65
CA LEU A 51 26.02 -11.22 3.33
C LEU A 51 27.16 -10.77 4.25
N GLY A 52 27.96 -11.72 4.71
CA GLY A 52 29.14 -11.46 5.55
C GLY A 52 28.86 -11.19 7.03
N ASP A 53 27.61 -11.31 7.50
CA ASP A 53 27.26 -11.23 8.92
C ASP A 53 26.52 -12.47 9.43
N GLU A 54 26.92 -13.65 8.93
CA GLU A 54 26.34 -14.94 9.26
C GLU A 54 26.41 -15.23 10.76
N GLU A 55 27.53 -14.91 11.41
CA GLU A 55 27.66 -15.15 12.85
C GLU A 55 26.71 -14.28 13.69
N ALA A 56 26.51 -13.00 13.34
CA ALA A 56 25.58 -12.16 14.10
C ALA A 56 24.13 -12.52 13.82
N TYR A 57 23.83 -12.88 12.57
CA TYR A 57 22.55 -13.48 12.19
C TYR A 57 22.25 -14.72 13.04
N ASP A 58 23.18 -15.68 13.08
CA ASP A 58 23.02 -16.92 13.85
C ASP A 58 22.86 -16.65 15.35
N ARG A 59 23.54 -15.63 15.89
CA ARG A 59 23.36 -15.19 17.28
C ARG A 59 21.96 -14.61 17.52
N GLU A 60 21.45 -13.76 16.64
CA GLU A 60 20.08 -13.22 16.76
C GLU A 60 19.04 -14.32 16.67
N VAL A 61 19.15 -15.23 15.71
CA VAL A 61 18.23 -16.37 15.57
C VAL A 61 18.25 -17.27 16.80
N ARG A 62 19.43 -17.61 17.34
CA ARG A 62 19.53 -18.36 18.60
C ARG A 62 18.85 -17.62 19.76
N THR A 63 19.10 -16.32 19.88
CA THR A 63 18.48 -15.49 20.93
C THR A 63 16.96 -15.47 20.80
N LEU A 64 16.43 -15.38 19.57
CA LEU A 64 14.99 -15.42 19.32
C LEU A 64 14.37 -16.78 19.64
N ARG A 65 15.05 -17.88 19.33
CA ARG A 65 14.64 -19.23 19.73
C ARG A 65 14.62 -19.36 21.25
N ASP A 66 15.69 -18.99 21.93
CA ASP A 66 15.77 -19.03 23.38
C ASP A 66 14.67 -18.15 24.02
N ALA A 67 14.35 -17.00 23.42
CA ALA A 67 13.28 -16.13 23.87
C ALA A 67 11.88 -16.75 23.69
N ALA A 68 11.61 -17.37 22.54
CA ALA A 68 10.35 -18.10 22.28
C ALA A 68 10.19 -19.28 23.24
N ASP A 69 11.27 -20.03 23.50
CA ASP A 69 11.29 -21.16 24.44
C ASP A 69 10.91 -20.72 25.86
N THR A 70 11.22 -19.49 26.27
CA THR A 70 10.80 -18.99 27.60
C THR A 70 9.28 -18.84 27.77
N PHE A 71 8.54 -18.81 26.68
CA PHE A 71 7.08 -18.83 26.65
C PHE A 71 6.51 -20.22 26.29
N GLY A 72 7.38 -21.22 26.09
CA GLY A 72 7.01 -22.53 25.60
C GLY A 72 6.51 -22.52 24.15
N TRP A 73 6.97 -21.56 23.34
CA TRP A 73 6.68 -21.48 21.90
C TRP A 73 7.89 -21.92 21.08
N GLN A 74 7.64 -22.44 19.88
CA GLN A 74 8.67 -22.79 18.91
C GLN A 74 8.83 -21.68 17.88
N LEU A 75 10.08 -21.40 17.50
CA LEU A 75 10.42 -20.50 16.39
C LEU A 75 11.04 -21.28 15.24
N GLU A 76 10.28 -21.37 14.15
CA GLU A 76 10.69 -21.98 12.89
C GLU A 76 11.08 -20.90 11.89
N ILE A 77 12.17 -21.13 11.14
CA ILE A 77 12.49 -20.27 9.99
C ILE A 77 11.78 -20.89 8.79
N GLU A 78 10.95 -20.11 8.11
CA GLU A 78 10.30 -20.57 6.89
C GLU A 78 11.35 -20.68 5.78
N ASP A 79 11.50 -21.89 5.22
CA ASP A 79 12.31 -22.14 4.02
C ASP A 79 11.61 -21.56 2.79
N ASP A 80 11.56 -20.24 2.66
CA ASP A 80 11.10 -19.65 1.41
C ASP A 80 12.25 -19.63 0.40
N THR A 81 12.30 -20.70 -0.40
CA THR A 81 13.25 -20.93 -1.50
C THR A 81 13.25 -19.84 -2.59
N ARG A 82 12.42 -18.80 -2.50
CA ARG A 82 12.19 -17.83 -3.59
C ARG A 82 12.82 -16.45 -3.40
N SER A 83 13.21 -16.05 -2.19
CA SER A 83 13.45 -14.63 -1.89
C SER A 83 14.92 -14.23 -1.78
N ALA A 84 15.88 -15.15 -1.90
CA ALA A 84 17.29 -14.74 -1.99
C ALA A 84 18.20 -15.77 -2.67
N VAL A 85 18.82 -15.39 -3.79
CA VAL A 85 20.03 -16.08 -4.28
C VAL A 85 21.18 -15.57 -3.41
N ASP A 86 21.89 -16.48 -2.74
CA ASP A 86 23.01 -16.15 -1.85
C ASP A 86 22.70 -15.18 -0.70
N GLY A 87 21.43 -14.99 -0.33
CA GLY A 87 21.06 -14.08 0.78
C GLY A 87 20.84 -12.62 0.40
N GLU A 88 20.72 -12.30 -0.90
CA GLU A 88 20.29 -10.99 -1.38
C GLU A 88 18.94 -11.08 -2.11
N LEU A 89 18.04 -10.12 -1.88
CA LEU A 89 16.75 -10.00 -2.61
C LEU A 89 16.98 -9.58 -4.07
N VAL A 90 17.88 -8.62 -4.24
CA VAL A 90 18.41 -8.13 -5.52
C VAL A 90 19.88 -7.77 -5.29
N PRO A 91 20.75 -7.72 -6.31
CA PRO A 91 22.18 -7.47 -6.13
C PRO A 91 22.47 -6.25 -5.25
N GLY A 92 23.14 -6.47 -4.11
CA GLY A 92 23.50 -5.46 -3.12
C GLY A 92 22.41 -5.09 -2.10
N VAL A 93 21.25 -5.75 -2.12
CA VAL A 93 20.17 -5.56 -1.13
C VAL A 93 20.02 -6.83 -0.29
N PRO A 94 20.25 -6.75 1.04
CA PRO A 94 20.10 -7.89 1.94
C PRO A 94 18.75 -8.56 1.83
N GLY A 95 18.77 -9.89 1.93
CA GLY A 95 17.59 -10.73 2.08
C GLY A 95 16.93 -10.55 3.43
N PHE A 96 15.78 -11.22 3.59
CA PHE A 96 15.17 -11.42 4.89
C PHE A 96 14.64 -12.85 4.99
N LEU A 97 14.46 -13.31 6.22
CA LEU A 97 13.82 -14.56 6.54
C LEU A 97 12.55 -14.28 7.33
N ARG A 98 11.56 -15.12 7.11
CA ARG A 98 10.33 -15.13 7.88
C ARG A 98 10.50 -16.15 9.00
N ALA A 99 10.44 -15.69 10.24
CA ALA A 99 10.43 -16.54 11.41
C ALA A 99 8.99 -16.69 11.89
N ARG A 100 8.49 -17.92 11.92
CA ARG A 100 7.13 -18.26 12.35
C ARG A 100 7.14 -18.85 13.76
N LEU A 101 6.29 -18.30 14.61
CA LEU A 101 6.04 -18.79 15.94
C LEU A 101 4.90 -19.82 15.94
N ARG A 102 5.06 -20.89 16.71
CA ARG A 102 4.05 -21.95 16.87
C ARG A 102 3.95 -22.41 18.31
N THR A 103 2.79 -22.92 18.68
CA THR A 103 2.63 -23.73 19.87
C THR A 103 3.11 -25.16 19.57
N PRO A 104 3.91 -25.80 20.44
CA PRO A 104 4.32 -27.20 20.28
C PRO A 104 3.12 -28.16 20.15
N ASP A 105 3.28 -29.23 19.37
CA ASP A 105 2.23 -30.27 19.22
C ASP A 105 2.01 -31.08 20.51
N GLU A 106 3.07 -31.30 21.29
CA GLU A 106 3.02 -31.97 22.59
C GLU A 106 3.10 -30.92 23.72
N PRO A 107 2.20 -30.97 24.73
CA PRO A 107 2.24 -30.02 25.84
C PRO A 107 3.58 -30.07 26.57
N VAL A 108 4.24 -28.92 26.63
CA VAL A 108 5.52 -28.77 27.34
C VAL A 108 5.32 -28.06 28.67
N ARG A 109 6.14 -28.41 29.66
CA ARG A 109 6.10 -27.73 30.96
C ARG A 109 6.49 -26.26 30.78
N GLY A 110 5.58 -25.35 31.12
CA GLY A 110 5.78 -23.90 30.95
C GLY A 110 5.21 -23.33 29.65
N GLU A 111 4.46 -24.12 28.89
CA GLU A 111 3.67 -23.64 27.76
C GLU A 111 2.75 -22.49 28.19
N SER A 112 2.87 -21.38 27.46
CA SER A 112 2.01 -20.21 27.66
C SER A 112 0.56 -20.56 27.30
N PRO A 113 -0.43 -20.23 28.16
CA PRO A 113 -1.85 -20.44 27.87
C PRO A 113 -2.39 -19.48 26.80
N VAL A 114 -1.57 -18.53 26.33
CA VAL A 114 -1.93 -17.60 25.27
C VAL A 114 -1.18 -17.93 23.98
N ALA A 115 -1.82 -17.62 22.85
CA ALA A 115 -1.25 -17.80 21.52
C ALA A 115 0.08 -17.05 21.35
N PRO A 116 0.95 -17.51 20.43
CA PRO A 116 2.23 -16.86 20.17
C PRO A 116 2.11 -15.39 19.79
N ASP A 117 3.07 -14.60 20.26
CA ASP A 117 3.12 -13.16 20.05
C ASP A 117 4.57 -12.70 19.79
N ALA A 118 4.80 -12.25 18.56
CA ALA A 118 6.08 -11.82 18.02
C ALA A 118 6.63 -10.60 18.76
N TRP A 119 5.77 -9.69 19.23
CA TRP A 119 6.20 -8.55 20.03
C TRP A 119 6.77 -9.00 21.37
N ARG A 120 6.11 -9.95 22.04
CA ARG A 120 6.62 -10.52 23.30
C ARG A 120 7.96 -11.22 23.12
N VAL A 121 8.11 -12.01 22.05
CA VAL A 121 9.38 -12.69 21.73
C VAL A 121 10.48 -11.67 21.43
N LEU A 122 10.20 -10.65 20.62
CA LEU A 122 11.17 -9.60 20.28
C LEU A 122 11.63 -8.82 21.52
N GLN A 123 10.70 -8.40 22.37
CA GLN A 123 11.04 -7.70 23.62
C GLN A 123 11.82 -8.60 24.58
N ARG A 124 11.47 -9.88 24.67
CA ARG A 124 12.21 -10.86 25.48
C ARG A 124 13.63 -11.07 24.96
N ALA A 125 13.81 -11.20 23.65
CA ALA A 125 15.12 -11.33 23.01
C ALA A 125 15.99 -10.09 23.24
N ARG A 126 15.41 -8.88 23.15
CA ARG A 126 16.11 -7.62 23.49
C ARG A 126 16.61 -7.61 24.94
N ARG A 127 15.79 -8.04 25.90
CA ARG A 127 16.20 -8.15 27.32
C ARG A 127 17.31 -9.18 27.54
N MET A 128 17.19 -10.36 26.90
CA MET A 128 18.14 -11.46 27.06
C MET A 128 19.52 -11.11 26.49
N SER A 129 19.55 -10.50 25.31
CA SER A 129 20.78 -10.10 24.62
C SER A 129 21.36 -8.76 25.08
N ARG A 130 20.55 -7.93 25.75
CA ARG A 130 20.85 -6.50 26.02
C ARG A 130 21.20 -5.74 24.73
N SER A 131 20.54 -6.11 23.63
CA SER A 131 20.71 -5.53 22.31
C SER A 131 19.37 -4.97 21.82
N THR A 132 19.44 -4.05 20.84
CA THR A 132 18.27 -3.52 20.15
C THR A 132 17.62 -4.52 19.20
N MET A 133 18.33 -5.62 18.88
CA MET A 133 17.98 -6.59 17.83
C MET A 133 17.82 -5.90 16.47
N PRO A 134 18.85 -5.22 15.95
CA PRO A 134 18.74 -4.31 14.80
C PRO A 134 18.39 -5.01 13.48
N ARG A 135 18.49 -6.34 13.39
CA ARG A 135 18.11 -7.10 12.19
C ARG A 135 16.68 -7.60 12.24
N THR A 136 16.06 -7.58 13.41
CA THR A 136 14.75 -8.20 13.65
C THR A 136 13.67 -7.14 13.86
N SER A 137 12.59 -7.24 13.11
CA SER A 137 11.38 -6.43 13.28
C SER A 137 10.14 -7.31 13.31
N LEU A 138 9.01 -6.71 13.70
CA LEU A 138 7.70 -7.29 13.44
C LEU A 138 7.47 -7.39 11.92
N ASP A 139 6.64 -8.36 11.50
CA ASP A 139 6.09 -8.39 10.14
C ASP A 139 4.83 -7.51 10.11
N HIS A 140 4.97 -6.31 9.57
CA HIS A 140 3.93 -5.30 9.65
C HIS A 140 2.76 -5.58 8.72
N VAL A 141 1.60 -5.03 9.07
CA VAL A 141 0.39 -5.05 8.26
C VAL A 141 0.17 -3.67 7.69
N LEU A 142 0.27 -3.56 6.36
CA LEU A 142 0.05 -2.34 5.61
C LEU A 142 -1.41 -2.22 5.17
N SER A 143 -1.87 -0.99 5.00
CA SER A 143 -3.23 -0.68 4.57
C SER A 143 -3.24 0.20 3.32
N ILE A 144 -4.22 -0.09 2.46
CA ILE A 144 -4.69 0.76 1.35
C ILE A 144 -5.98 1.50 1.76
N ASP A 145 -6.64 1.10 2.87
CA ASP A 145 -7.92 1.66 3.32
C ASP A 145 -7.78 3.13 3.78
N PRO A 146 -8.82 3.98 3.58
CA PRO A 146 -8.68 5.42 3.81
C PRO A 146 -8.54 5.85 5.26
N VAL A 147 -8.80 5.07 6.31
CA VAL A 147 -8.69 5.60 7.70
C VAL A 147 -8.25 4.56 8.72
N GLY A 148 -7.18 4.86 9.48
CA GLY A 148 -6.95 4.33 10.82
C GLY A 148 -5.53 3.79 11.06
N LEU A 149 -4.90 4.22 12.16
CA LEU A 149 -3.66 3.64 12.73
C LEU A 149 -3.74 2.12 12.98
N ASN A 150 -4.96 1.60 13.03
CA ASN A 150 -5.27 0.19 13.17
C ASN A 150 -6.20 -0.21 12.01
N PRO A 151 -5.75 -1.07 11.08
CA PRO A 151 -6.53 -1.51 9.92
C PRO A 151 -7.76 -2.34 10.30
N PHE A 152 -7.95 -2.63 11.59
CA PHE A 152 -9.10 -3.36 12.14
C PHE A 152 -10.10 -2.43 12.86
N THR A 153 -10.03 -1.10 12.68
CA THR A 153 -10.89 -0.14 13.39
C THR A 153 -12.22 0.16 12.72
N ARG A 154 -12.40 -0.17 11.42
CA ARG A 154 -13.74 -0.24 10.84
C ARG A 154 -14.40 -1.54 11.26
N THR A 155 -15.64 -1.41 11.70
CA THR A 155 -16.47 -2.40 12.39
C THR A 155 -16.12 -3.85 12.06
N ASN A 156 -15.59 -4.55 13.05
CA ASN A 156 -15.58 -6.00 13.15
C ASN A 156 -16.93 -6.55 12.62
N PRO A 157 -16.98 -7.63 11.80
CA PRO A 157 -18.21 -8.15 11.16
C PRO A 157 -19.25 -8.72 12.14
N PHE A 158 -19.11 -8.46 13.45
CA PHE A 158 -20.06 -8.84 14.48
C PHE A 158 -20.93 -7.65 14.86
N THR A 159 -22.23 -7.81 14.66
CA THR A 159 -23.33 -6.84 14.87
C THR A 159 -23.58 -6.42 16.33
N ARG A 160 -22.60 -6.50 17.25
CA ARG A 160 -22.75 -6.00 18.63
C ARG A 160 -21.45 -5.41 19.20
N THR A 161 -21.57 -4.15 19.63
CA THR A 161 -20.60 -3.23 20.23
C THR A 161 -19.78 -3.76 21.43
N ASN A 162 -18.52 -3.33 21.60
CA ASN A 162 -17.86 -3.20 22.91
C ASN A 162 -16.67 -2.19 22.89
N PRO A 163 -16.04 -1.86 24.04
CA PRO A 163 -15.85 -0.48 24.50
C PRO A 163 -14.45 0.05 24.17
N PHE A 164 -14.39 1.28 23.63
CA PHE A 164 -13.18 1.99 23.16
C PHE A 164 -12.65 1.59 21.78
N THR A 165 -13.10 2.33 20.74
CA THR A 165 -12.28 3.27 19.94
C THR A 165 -13.02 3.88 18.73
N ARG A 166 -14.32 3.58 18.51
CA ARG A 166 -15.37 4.47 17.96
C ARG A 166 -16.70 3.70 17.84
N THR A 167 -17.81 4.33 18.21
CA THR A 167 -19.18 3.80 18.11
C THR A 167 -20.00 4.61 17.11
N ASN A 168 -20.65 3.90 16.19
CA ASN A 168 -21.89 4.24 15.45
C ASN A 168 -21.99 5.64 14.80
N PRO A 169 -22.05 5.76 13.45
CA PRO A 169 -22.73 6.91 12.86
C PRO A 169 -24.20 6.74 13.21
N VAL A 170 -24.69 7.51 14.19
CA VAL A 170 -26.12 7.77 14.28
C VAL A 170 -26.49 8.37 12.94
N ARG A 171 -27.33 7.66 12.15
CA ARG A 171 -27.99 8.16 10.94
C ARG A 171 -28.92 9.33 11.32
N GLY A 172 -28.34 10.44 11.70
CA GLY A 172 -28.97 11.73 11.95
C GLY A 172 -28.20 12.78 11.16
N ALA A 173 -28.88 13.86 10.76
CA ALA A 173 -28.41 14.87 9.82
C ALA A 173 -27.16 15.71 10.21
N GLY A 174 -26.34 15.24 11.16
CA GLY A 174 -24.99 15.75 11.42
C GLY A 174 -23.98 14.71 10.97
N GLY A 175 -23.26 14.99 9.88
CA GLY A 175 -22.23 14.10 9.33
C GLY A 175 -21.13 13.79 10.35
N ALA A 176 -20.34 12.75 10.08
CA ALA A 176 -19.18 12.39 10.87
C ALA A 176 -18.24 13.61 11.05
N GLY A 177 -18.20 14.21 12.25
CA GLY A 177 -17.35 15.37 12.50
C GLY A 177 -15.85 15.03 12.42
N GLY A 178 -15.03 15.95 11.90
CA GLY A 178 -13.58 15.83 11.86
C GLY A 178 -13.04 15.15 10.59
N SER A 179 -11.95 14.40 10.71
CA SER A 179 -11.28 13.77 9.57
C SER A 179 -12.09 12.67 8.90
N ASP A 180 -13.19 12.20 9.49
CA ASP A 180 -14.00 11.10 8.94
C ASP A 180 -15.14 11.61 8.03
N ASP A 181 -15.41 12.92 7.99
CA ASP A 181 -16.50 13.52 7.17
C ASP A 181 -16.39 13.13 5.70
N TYR A 182 -15.17 12.96 5.19
CA TYR A 182 -14.92 12.60 3.79
C TYR A 182 -15.27 11.13 3.47
N LEU A 183 -15.60 10.30 4.45
CA LEU A 183 -16.06 8.92 4.23
C LEU A 183 -17.55 8.83 3.90
N GLU A 184 -18.27 9.96 3.87
CA GLU A 184 -19.67 10.01 3.44
C GLU A 184 -19.81 10.37 1.95
N PRO A 185 -20.68 9.69 1.19
CA PRO A 185 -21.03 10.10 -0.18
C PRO A 185 -21.51 11.56 -0.22
N GLY A 186 -21.07 12.32 -1.22
CA GLY A 186 -21.27 13.76 -1.31
C GLY A 186 -20.29 14.62 -0.52
N ARG A 187 -19.47 14.04 0.36
CA ARG A 187 -18.45 14.73 1.18
C ARG A 187 -17.00 14.29 0.91
N GLY A 188 -16.83 13.22 0.14
CA GLY A 188 -15.52 12.75 -0.32
C GLY A 188 -15.45 11.26 -0.59
N ALA A 189 -16.45 10.48 -0.16
CA ALA A 189 -16.43 9.04 -0.30
C ALA A 189 -16.58 8.62 -1.75
N ARG A 190 -16.33 7.33 -2.00
CA ARG A 190 -16.60 6.71 -3.28
C ARG A 190 -18.07 6.92 -3.65
N GLN A 191 -18.34 7.57 -4.77
CA GLN A 191 -19.69 7.82 -5.27
C GLN A 191 -19.70 7.74 -6.80
N PRO A 192 -20.74 7.16 -7.43
CA PRO A 192 -20.83 7.10 -8.88
C PRO A 192 -21.02 8.49 -9.47
N VAL A 193 -20.44 8.72 -10.65
CA VAL A 193 -20.55 10.00 -11.36
C VAL A 193 -20.67 9.77 -12.86
N THR A 194 -21.39 10.66 -13.54
CA THR A 194 -21.42 10.69 -15.00
C THR A 194 -20.24 11.52 -15.52
N TRP A 195 -19.34 10.90 -16.28
CA TRP A 195 -18.28 11.61 -17.00
C TRP A 195 -18.75 12.02 -18.40
N LEU A 196 -18.73 13.33 -18.67
CA LEU A 196 -19.10 13.89 -19.99
C LEU A 196 -17.89 14.27 -20.85
N GLY A 197 -16.69 14.29 -20.26
CA GLY A 197 -15.47 14.69 -20.97
C GLY A 197 -15.02 13.64 -21.99
N PRO A 198 -14.08 13.99 -22.89
CA PRO A 198 -13.48 13.02 -23.79
C PRO A 198 -12.63 12.00 -23.00
N ALA A 199 -12.45 10.81 -23.58
CA ALA A 199 -11.42 9.88 -23.12
C ALA A 199 -10.02 10.48 -23.35
N PRO A 200 -9.04 10.25 -22.44
CA PRO A 200 -7.67 10.66 -22.67
C PRO A 200 -7.10 10.03 -23.96
N VAL A 201 -6.43 10.82 -24.80
CA VAL A 201 -5.94 10.35 -26.12
C VAL A 201 -4.41 10.24 -26.11
N ARG A 202 -3.88 9.13 -26.62
CA ARG A 202 -2.44 8.94 -26.85
C ARG A 202 -2.01 9.72 -28.09
N GLY A 203 -0.88 10.40 -28.00
CA GLY A 203 -0.16 10.88 -29.17
C GLY A 203 0.40 9.72 -30.01
N PRO A 204 0.99 10.00 -31.18
CA PRO A 204 1.63 8.98 -32.00
C PRO A 204 2.81 8.32 -31.25
N SER A 205 3.08 7.05 -31.55
CA SER A 205 4.22 6.35 -30.97
C SER A 205 5.54 7.10 -31.24
N PRO A 206 6.44 7.20 -30.24
CA PRO A 206 7.68 7.94 -30.41
C PRO A 206 8.57 7.30 -31.47
N LYS A 207 9.17 8.11 -32.36
CA LYS A 207 10.07 7.63 -33.42
C LYS A 207 11.40 7.10 -32.88
N ARG A 208 11.80 7.54 -31.69
CA ARG A 208 13.02 7.13 -30.96
C ARG A 208 12.67 7.01 -29.48
N GLY A 209 13.26 6.05 -28.79
CA GLY A 209 12.91 5.80 -27.39
C GLY A 209 11.55 5.11 -27.25
N ARG A 210 10.94 5.25 -26.08
CA ARG A 210 9.69 4.60 -25.70
C ARG A 210 8.82 5.53 -24.86
N ARG A 211 7.57 5.12 -24.67
CA ARG A 211 6.66 5.72 -23.69
C ARG A 211 7.20 5.47 -22.28
N PRO A 212 6.96 6.39 -21.33
CA PRO A 212 7.28 6.18 -19.94
C PRO A 212 6.31 5.15 -19.35
N VAL A 213 6.79 4.36 -18.39
CA VAL A 213 5.96 3.36 -17.69
C VAL A 213 5.78 3.76 -16.24
N VAL A 214 4.52 3.80 -15.80
CA VAL A 214 4.14 3.92 -14.38
C VAL A 214 3.74 2.54 -13.86
N ALA A 215 4.55 1.99 -12.95
CA ALA A 215 4.19 0.80 -12.19
C ALA A 215 3.36 1.19 -10.96
N VAL A 216 2.22 0.53 -10.78
CA VAL A 216 1.27 0.74 -9.67
C VAL A 216 1.16 -0.56 -8.89
N LEU A 217 1.60 -0.54 -7.63
CA LEU A 217 1.39 -1.65 -6.70
C LEU A 217 0.18 -1.33 -5.83
N ASP A 218 -0.94 -2.01 -6.10
CA ASP A 218 -2.22 -1.73 -5.45
C ASP A 218 -3.12 -2.99 -5.44
N THR A 219 -4.43 -2.86 -5.55
CA THR A 219 -5.45 -3.90 -5.62
C THR A 219 -5.58 -4.54 -7.01
N GLY A 220 -4.88 -4.02 -8.02
CA GLY A 220 -4.90 -4.52 -9.40
C GLY A 220 -5.42 -3.46 -10.38
N CYS A 221 -6.02 -3.90 -11.50
CA CYS A 221 -6.73 -3.02 -12.43
C CYS A 221 -7.78 -3.81 -13.21
N GLY A 222 -9.04 -3.47 -13.01
CA GLY A 222 -10.19 -4.06 -13.66
C GLY A 222 -10.39 -3.59 -15.11
N GLU A 223 -11.45 -4.07 -15.73
CA GLU A 223 -11.80 -3.71 -17.11
C GLU A 223 -12.45 -2.33 -17.16
N HIS A 224 -11.94 -1.47 -18.04
CA HIS A 224 -12.53 -0.16 -18.31
C HIS A 224 -12.14 0.31 -19.72
N ALA A 225 -13.02 1.05 -20.40
CA ALA A 225 -12.79 1.50 -21.78
C ALA A 225 -11.55 2.40 -21.94
N TRP A 226 -11.12 3.10 -20.88
CA TRP A 226 -9.90 3.92 -20.87
C TRP A 226 -8.62 3.13 -20.60
N LEU A 227 -8.75 1.88 -20.15
CA LEU A 227 -7.66 1.04 -19.67
C LEU A 227 -7.53 -0.27 -20.48
N PRO A 228 -7.51 -0.22 -21.83
CA PRO A 228 -7.35 -1.42 -22.65
C PRO A 228 -5.96 -2.06 -22.46
N ALA A 229 -5.84 -3.32 -22.90
CA ALA A 229 -4.64 -4.14 -22.67
C ALA A 229 -3.36 -3.63 -23.37
N ASP A 230 -3.48 -2.80 -24.40
CA ASP A 230 -2.34 -2.13 -25.05
C ASP A 230 -1.79 -0.93 -24.27
N ILE A 231 -2.50 -0.52 -23.21
CA ILE A 231 -2.12 0.58 -22.30
C ILE A 231 -1.75 0.04 -20.92
N VAL A 232 -2.52 -0.93 -20.42
CA VAL A 232 -2.37 -1.46 -19.07
C VAL A 232 -1.98 -2.93 -19.12
N THR A 233 -0.75 -3.22 -18.69
CA THR A 233 -0.29 -4.58 -18.41
C THR A 233 -0.74 -4.95 -17.00
N ARG A 234 -1.62 -5.95 -16.86
CA ARG A 234 -2.20 -6.39 -15.58
C ARG A 234 -1.51 -7.60 -14.96
N THR A 235 -0.73 -8.31 -15.78
CA THR A 235 -0.01 -9.52 -15.39
C THR A 235 1.39 -9.46 -15.98
N VAL A 236 2.39 -9.74 -15.14
CA VAL A 236 3.78 -9.90 -15.56
C VAL A 236 4.38 -11.03 -14.75
N ASP A 237 5.25 -11.81 -15.36
CA ASP A 237 6.01 -12.86 -14.69
C ASP A 237 7.50 -12.52 -14.63
N LEU A 238 8.16 -13.05 -13.61
CA LEU A 238 9.60 -13.11 -13.48
C LEU A 238 9.99 -14.58 -13.45
N ASP A 239 10.63 -15.05 -14.52
CA ASP A 239 11.06 -16.44 -14.68
C ASP A 239 9.90 -17.45 -14.55
N GLY A 240 8.72 -17.12 -15.10
CA GLY A 240 7.53 -17.96 -15.05
C GLY A 240 6.78 -17.89 -13.71
N VAL A 241 7.23 -17.07 -12.76
CA VAL A 241 6.53 -16.80 -11.50
C VAL A 241 5.78 -15.47 -11.63
N PRO A 242 4.45 -15.45 -11.47
CA PRO A 242 3.70 -14.20 -11.48
C PRO A 242 4.17 -13.24 -10.40
N VAL A 243 4.24 -11.95 -10.75
CA VAL A 243 4.57 -10.87 -9.80
C VAL A 243 3.28 -10.38 -9.13
N GLY A 244 3.23 -10.42 -7.80
CA GLY A 244 2.04 -10.07 -7.02
C GLY A 244 0.99 -11.20 -6.92
N LEU A 245 -0.17 -10.87 -6.38
CA LEU A 245 -1.31 -11.77 -6.19
C LEU A 245 -2.02 -12.03 -7.52
N THR A 246 -2.38 -13.29 -7.77
CA THR A 246 -3.06 -13.75 -8.99
C THR A 246 -4.22 -14.71 -8.72
N ASP A 247 -4.62 -14.85 -7.46
CA ASP A 247 -5.78 -15.65 -7.06
C ASP A 247 -7.11 -15.03 -7.54
N ASP A 248 -8.18 -15.82 -7.47
CA ASP A 248 -9.52 -15.42 -7.90
C ASP A 248 -10.21 -14.39 -6.97
N ALA A 249 -9.63 -14.07 -5.80
CA ALA A 249 -10.17 -13.09 -4.85
C ALA A 249 -9.88 -11.64 -5.28
N ASP A 250 -10.14 -11.33 -6.55
CA ASP A 250 -9.76 -10.06 -7.20
C ASP A 250 -10.78 -8.93 -6.93
N PRO A 251 -10.42 -7.92 -6.11
CA PRO A 251 -11.30 -6.78 -5.78
C PRO A 251 -11.57 -5.83 -6.96
N GLU A 252 -10.90 -6.03 -8.08
CA GLU A 252 -11.13 -5.27 -9.32
C GLU A 252 -12.19 -5.93 -10.21
N ARG A 253 -12.49 -7.21 -9.95
CA ARG A 253 -13.51 -7.98 -10.66
C ARG A 253 -14.75 -8.21 -9.81
N TYR A 254 -14.56 -8.47 -8.52
CA TYR A 254 -15.62 -8.81 -7.59
C TYR A 254 -15.69 -7.74 -6.50
N PRO A 255 -16.79 -6.94 -6.45
CA PRO A 255 -16.90 -5.82 -5.53
C PRO A 255 -17.22 -6.21 -4.08
N ASP A 256 -17.70 -7.43 -3.84
CA ASP A 256 -18.14 -7.96 -2.54
C ASP A 256 -17.53 -9.35 -2.37
N LEU A 257 -16.29 -9.37 -1.89
CA LEU A 257 -15.53 -10.59 -1.61
C LEU A 257 -15.50 -10.88 -0.11
N TYR A 258 -15.42 -9.85 0.73
CA TYR A 258 -15.23 -9.99 2.17
C TYR A 258 -16.27 -9.19 2.97
N GLY A 259 -17.36 -9.87 3.31
CA GLY A 259 -18.50 -9.32 4.03
C GLY A 259 -19.56 -10.39 4.22
N GLN A 260 -20.53 -10.16 5.09
CA GLN A 260 -21.55 -11.17 5.41
C GLN A 260 -22.76 -11.07 4.47
N LEU A 261 -22.67 -11.42 3.17
CA LEU A 261 -23.83 -11.36 2.25
C LEU A 261 -24.69 -10.10 2.47
N ASP A 262 -24.04 -8.99 2.81
CA ASP A 262 -24.64 -7.76 3.32
C ASP A 262 -25.00 -6.82 2.18
N GLY A 263 -24.47 -7.09 0.98
CA GLY A 263 -24.69 -6.32 -0.22
C GLY A 263 -23.86 -5.05 -0.27
N GLU A 264 -22.86 -4.89 0.60
CA GLU A 264 -21.95 -3.75 0.56
C GLU A 264 -20.79 -4.03 -0.40
N ILE A 265 -20.36 -3.00 -1.12
CA ILE A 265 -19.14 -3.08 -1.92
C ILE A 265 -17.95 -2.84 -0.98
N ASP A 266 -16.99 -3.75 -1.00
CA ASP A 266 -15.75 -3.69 -0.23
C ASP A 266 -15.07 -2.31 -0.40
N ALA A 267 -14.52 -1.81 0.71
CA ALA A 267 -14.02 -0.43 0.81
C ALA A 267 -12.94 -0.10 -0.23
N VAL A 268 -12.09 -1.08 -0.58
CA VAL A 268 -11.00 -0.91 -1.56
C VAL A 268 -11.34 -1.45 -2.95
N ALA A 269 -12.56 -1.95 -3.18
CA ALA A 269 -12.93 -2.47 -4.50
C ALA A 269 -12.81 -1.38 -5.57
N GLY A 270 -12.09 -1.71 -6.65
CA GLY A 270 -11.82 -0.80 -7.75
C GLY A 270 -10.75 0.28 -7.49
N HIS A 271 -10.04 0.22 -6.35
CA HIS A 271 -9.05 1.25 -5.98
C HIS A 271 -7.89 1.36 -6.98
N GLY A 272 -7.38 0.22 -7.46
CA GLY A 272 -6.33 0.16 -8.46
C GLY A 272 -6.80 0.61 -9.84
N THR A 273 -8.03 0.26 -10.24
CA THR A 273 -8.68 0.84 -11.45
C THR A 273 -8.79 2.35 -11.35
N PHE A 274 -9.19 2.87 -10.18
CA PHE A 274 -9.32 4.30 -9.94
C PHE A 274 -7.98 5.01 -10.10
N ILE A 275 -6.91 4.46 -9.52
CA ILE A 275 -5.54 4.95 -9.67
C ILE A 275 -5.09 4.92 -11.14
N ALA A 276 -5.32 3.82 -11.86
CA ALA A 276 -4.95 3.69 -13.26
C ALA A 276 -5.65 4.74 -14.13
N GLY A 277 -6.91 5.07 -13.84
CA GLY A 277 -7.63 6.17 -14.48
C GLY A 277 -7.01 7.55 -14.22
N ILE A 278 -6.50 7.81 -13.02
CA ILE A 278 -5.80 9.07 -12.70
C ILE A 278 -4.53 9.16 -13.55
N VAL A 279 -3.76 8.07 -13.60
CA VAL A 279 -2.55 8.02 -14.42
C VAL A 279 -2.87 8.27 -15.89
N ARG A 280 -3.92 7.62 -16.40
CA ARG A 280 -4.36 7.76 -17.79
C ARG A 280 -4.80 9.18 -18.14
N GLN A 281 -5.41 9.91 -17.21
CA GLN A 281 -5.83 11.29 -17.39
C GLN A 281 -4.64 12.26 -17.37
N ALA A 282 -3.73 12.12 -16.39
CA ALA A 282 -2.62 13.04 -16.19
C ALA A 282 -1.39 12.77 -17.08
N ALA A 283 -1.25 11.54 -17.58
CA ALA A 283 -0.20 11.13 -18.52
C ALA A 283 -0.76 10.21 -19.61
N PRO A 284 -1.53 10.75 -20.58
CA PRO A 284 -2.19 9.94 -21.60
C PRO A 284 -1.24 9.07 -22.43
N ASP A 285 0.01 9.53 -22.61
CA ASP A 285 1.05 8.86 -23.36
C ASP A 285 1.82 7.77 -22.58
N ALA A 286 1.62 7.64 -21.28
CA ALA A 286 2.29 6.63 -20.46
C ALA A 286 1.63 5.26 -20.57
N ASP A 287 2.43 4.21 -20.48
CA ASP A 287 1.96 2.84 -20.24
C ASP A 287 1.87 2.59 -18.72
N ILE A 288 0.98 1.67 -18.33
CA ILE A 288 0.74 1.33 -16.93
C ILE A 288 1.06 -0.14 -16.72
N LEU A 289 1.90 -0.43 -15.73
CA LEU A 289 2.07 -1.77 -15.18
C LEU A 289 1.30 -1.84 -13.86
N SER A 290 0.17 -2.54 -13.85
CA SER A 290 -0.63 -2.74 -12.64
C SER A 290 -0.25 -4.07 -12.00
N ILE A 291 0.18 -4.04 -10.74
CA ILE A 291 0.56 -5.21 -9.96
C ILE A 291 -0.33 -5.25 -8.73
N ARG A 292 -1.05 -6.36 -8.58
CA ARG A 292 -1.89 -6.60 -7.41
C ARG A 292 -1.04 -7.08 -6.24
N VAL A 293 -1.00 -6.31 -5.16
CA VAL A 293 -0.34 -6.67 -3.89
C VAL A 293 -1.33 -6.78 -2.73
N ALA A 294 -2.52 -6.20 -2.87
CA ALA A 294 -3.58 -6.24 -1.88
C ALA A 294 -4.80 -7.03 -2.37
N GLY A 295 -5.44 -7.73 -1.44
CA GLY A 295 -6.76 -8.31 -1.63
C GLY A 295 -7.89 -7.33 -1.30
N ALA A 296 -9.14 -7.82 -1.31
CA ALA A 296 -10.33 -7.02 -1.01
C ALA A 296 -10.41 -6.43 0.42
N LEU A 297 -9.60 -6.91 1.37
CA LEU A 297 -9.48 -6.27 2.68
C LEU A 297 -8.62 -5.00 2.66
N GLY A 298 -7.91 -4.72 1.55
CA GLY A 298 -6.98 -3.59 1.47
C GLY A 298 -5.73 -3.77 2.33
N VAL A 299 -5.44 -5.00 2.74
CA VAL A 299 -4.33 -5.34 3.63
C VAL A 299 -3.21 -6.02 2.86
N VAL A 300 -1.96 -5.67 3.18
CA VAL A 300 -0.74 -6.28 2.64
C VAL A 300 0.22 -6.62 3.79
N ASP A 301 0.76 -7.83 3.79
CA ASP A 301 1.81 -8.22 4.73
C ASP A 301 3.15 -7.62 4.27
N GLU A 302 3.98 -7.10 5.19
CA GLU A 302 5.23 -6.41 4.86
C GLU A 302 6.20 -7.29 4.06
N SER A 303 6.39 -8.53 4.50
CA SER A 303 7.09 -9.57 3.74
C SER A 303 6.63 -9.69 2.27
N THR A 304 5.33 -9.79 2.02
CA THR A 304 4.74 -9.91 0.68
C THR A 304 5.04 -8.66 -0.15
N LEU A 305 4.98 -7.48 0.47
CA LEU A 305 5.39 -6.24 -0.18
C LEU A 305 6.89 -6.26 -0.54
N LEU A 306 7.76 -6.64 0.40
CA LEU A 306 9.21 -6.70 0.17
C LEU A 306 9.56 -7.64 -0.99
N GLU A 307 8.96 -8.83 -1.02
CA GLU A 307 9.11 -9.79 -2.11
C GLU A 307 8.63 -9.22 -3.45
N THR A 308 7.44 -8.63 -3.48
CA THR A 308 6.88 -8.07 -4.72
C THR A 308 7.71 -6.89 -5.23
N VAL A 309 8.15 -6.00 -4.34
CA VAL A 309 9.04 -4.89 -4.71
C VAL A 309 10.39 -5.43 -5.20
N ALA A 310 10.95 -6.49 -4.60
CA ALA A 310 12.17 -7.12 -5.09
C ALA A 310 12.00 -7.70 -6.51
N GLN A 311 10.87 -8.33 -6.81
CA GLN A 311 10.55 -8.81 -8.16
C GLN A 311 10.44 -7.65 -9.16
N VAL A 312 9.76 -6.55 -8.78
CA VAL A 312 9.63 -5.33 -9.59
C VAL A 312 11.00 -4.70 -9.88
N VAL A 313 11.85 -4.59 -8.86
CA VAL A 313 13.21 -4.07 -8.98
C VAL A 313 14.07 -4.99 -9.85
N THR A 314 13.89 -6.30 -9.76
CA THR A 314 14.58 -7.27 -10.63
C THR A 314 14.17 -7.11 -12.09
N LEU A 315 12.85 -6.97 -12.36
CA LEU A 315 12.35 -6.69 -13.70
C LEU A 315 12.93 -5.39 -14.25
N LEU A 316 12.99 -4.33 -13.44
CA LEU A 316 13.61 -3.06 -13.80
C LEU A 316 15.10 -3.26 -14.12
N ALA A 317 15.87 -3.86 -13.21
CA ALA A 317 17.31 -4.08 -13.37
C ALA A 317 17.63 -4.88 -14.64
N ARG A 318 16.93 -6.01 -14.85
CA ARG A 318 17.09 -6.83 -16.06
C ARG A 318 16.77 -6.05 -17.32
N HIS A 319 15.79 -5.14 -17.31
CA HIS A 319 15.49 -4.29 -18.46
C HIS A 319 16.61 -3.29 -18.75
N ARG A 320 17.22 -2.71 -17.71
CA ARG A 320 18.36 -1.79 -17.85
C ARG A 320 19.58 -2.48 -18.44
N GLU A 321 19.79 -3.76 -18.11
CA GLU A 321 20.86 -4.59 -18.69
C GLU A 321 20.53 -5.08 -20.11
N ASN A 322 19.33 -5.63 -20.29
CA ASN A 322 18.83 -6.15 -21.56
C ASN A 322 17.30 -5.93 -21.66
N PRO A 323 16.84 -5.06 -22.58
CA PRO A 323 15.41 -4.75 -22.72
C PRO A 323 14.48 -5.94 -22.97
N LYS A 324 15.01 -7.12 -23.33
CA LYS A 324 14.25 -8.34 -23.60
C LYS A 324 13.98 -9.22 -22.37
N THR A 325 14.64 -8.96 -21.24
CA THR A 325 14.62 -9.84 -20.06
C THR A 325 13.99 -9.20 -18.82
N GLY A 326 13.39 -8.02 -18.96
CA GLY A 326 12.79 -7.29 -17.86
C GLY A 326 11.75 -6.26 -18.32
N PHE A 327 11.27 -5.42 -17.41
CA PHE A 327 10.21 -4.44 -17.68
C PHE A 327 10.69 -2.97 -17.60
N PRO A 328 10.29 -2.09 -18.56
CA PRO A 328 10.76 -0.69 -18.69
C PRO A 328 10.27 0.33 -17.63
N ILE A 329 10.28 0.03 -16.33
CA ILE A 329 9.66 0.87 -15.29
C ILE A 329 10.41 2.20 -15.07
N ASP A 330 9.72 3.35 -15.11
CA ASP A 330 10.33 4.67 -14.86
C ASP A 330 9.78 5.40 -13.64
N VAL A 331 8.54 5.11 -13.26
CA VAL A 331 7.91 5.65 -12.06
C VAL A 331 7.22 4.51 -11.33
N LEU A 332 7.51 4.37 -10.05
CA LEU A 332 6.87 3.42 -9.13
C LEU A 332 5.93 4.17 -8.20
N ASN A 333 4.64 3.87 -8.26
CA ASN A 333 3.61 4.43 -7.40
C ASN A 333 3.24 3.45 -6.29
N LEU A 334 3.39 3.88 -5.04
CA LEU A 334 3.05 3.14 -3.82
C LEU A 334 1.96 3.92 -3.07
N SER A 335 0.70 3.62 -3.37
CA SER A 335 -0.49 4.21 -2.74
C SER A 335 -0.92 3.41 -1.50
N LEU A 336 0.04 3.12 -0.63
CA LEU A 336 -0.13 2.30 0.56
C LEU A 336 0.78 2.81 1.67
N SER A 337 0.46 2.49 2.92
CA SER A 337 1.31 2.89 4.04
C SER A 337 1.17 2.01 5.27
N TYR A 338 2.17 2.08 6.14
CA TYR A 338 2.16 1.57 7.50
C TYR A 338 3.03 2.43 8.41
N TYR A 339 3.05 2.07 9.69
CA TYR A 339 3.90 2.70 10.68
C TYR A 339 4.85 1.65 11.27
N HIS A 340 6.13 1.96 11.40
CA HIS A 340 7.07 1.07 12.08
C HIS A 340 6.93 1.23 13.61
N GLU A 341 7.09 0.14 14.38
CA GLU A 341 7.03 0.16 15.86
C GLU A 341 8.18 0.98 16.45
N THR A 342 9.37 0.92 15.87
CA THR A 342 10.58 1.66 16.29
C THR A 342 11.24 2.41 15.13
N PRO A 343 10.71 3.57 14.68
CA PRO A 343 11.09 4.22 13.41
C PRO A 343 12.45 4.95 13.41
N THR A 344 13.27 4.75 14.44
CA THR A 344 14.59 5.39 14.61
C THR A 344 15.71 4.52 14.05
N ASP A 345 16.76 5.14 13.51
CA ASP A 345 17.94 4.47 12.95
C ASP A 345 18.50 3.39 13.90
N GLY A 346 18.85 2.24 13.32
CA GLY A 346 19.32 1.07 14.06
C GLY A 346 18.24 0.29 14.83
N LEU A 347 16.98 0.74 14.83
CA LEU A 347 15.86 0.03 15.46
C LEU A 347 14.81 -0.48 14.45
N PHE A 348 15.00 -0.29 13.14
CA PHE A 348 14.14 -0.84 12.10
C PHE A 348 14.92 -1.36 10.89
N SER A 349 14.31 -2.27 10.14
CA SER A 349 14.90 -2.81 8.92
C SER A 349 14.84 -1.80 7.77
N LEU A 350 15.99 -1.45 7.19
CA LEU A 350 16.09 -0.63 5.99
C LEU A 350 15.90 -1.43 4.69
N THR A 351 15.38 -2.65 4.74
CA THR A 351 15.25 -3.51 3.55
C THR A 351 14.36 -2.89 2.49
N LEU A 352 13.17 -2.38 2.87
CA LEU A 352 12.30 -1.66 1.95
C LEU A 352 13.01 -0.42 1.36
N TYR A 353 13.69 0.36 2.19
CA TYR A 353 14.48 1.50 1.72
C TYR A 353 15.54 1.10 0.70
N ARG A 354 16.30 0.03 0.95
CA ARG A 354 17.36 -0.45 0.04
C ARG A 354 16.81 -0.94 -1.29
N LEU A 355 15.67 -1.63 -1.28
CA LEU A 355 14.96 -1.99 -2.52
C LEU A 355 14.56 -0.75 -3.33
N LEU A 356 13.94 0.24 -2.67
CA LEU A 356 13.54 1.48 -3.33
C LEU A 356 14.75 2.31 -3.78
N ALA A 357 15.83 2.34 -3.00
CA ALA A 357 17.10 2.96 -3.38
C ALA A 357 17.69 2.28 -4.62
N LYS A 358 17.59 0.95 -4.74
CA LYS A 358 18.04 0.23 -5.92
C LYS A 358 17.24 0.60 -7.17
N ALA A 359 15.92 0.75 -7.05
CA ALA A 359 15.09 1.27 -8.14
C ALA A 359 15.53 2.70 -8.54
N ARG A 360 15.79 3.56 -7.56
CA ARG A 360 16.19 4.95 -7.75
C ARG A 360 17.56 5.09 -8.41
N GLU A 361 18.51 4.25 -8.03
CA GLU A 361 19.84 4.14 -8.66
C GLU A 361 19.69 3.87 -10.17
N LEU A 362 18.74 3.00 -10.52
CA LEU A 362 18.40 2.63 -11.90
C LEU A 362 17.52 3.66 -12.63
N GLY A 363 17.36 4.86 -12.06
CA GLY A 363 16.65 5.99 -12.66
C GLY A 363 15.13 5.97 -12.49
N CYS A 364 14.58 5.04 -11.69
CA CYS A 364 13.14 4.98 -11.41
C CYS A 364 12.75 5.95 -10.29
N VAL A 365 11.81 6.85 -10.56
CA VAL A 365 11.21 7.71 -9.53
C VAL A 365 10.28 6.88 -8.66
N VAL A 366 10.29 7.11 -7.35
CA VAL A 366 9.33 6.48 -6.42
C VAL A 366 8.39 7.55 -5.90
N VAL A 367 7.08 7.31 -5.93
CA VAL A 367 6.06 8.24 -5.44
C VAL A 367 5.16 7.51 -4.45
N CYS A 368 5.06 8.04 -3.24
CA CYS A 368 4.35 7.42 -2.12
C CYS A 368 3.26 8.36 -1.60
N SER A 369 2.09 7.80 -1.24
CA SER A 369 1.05 8.52 -0.52
C SER A 369 1.44 8.77 0.93
N ALA A 370 1.10 9.94 1.48
CA ALA A 370 1.40 10.28 2.87
C ALA A 370 0.55 9.51 3.91
N GLY A 371 -0.61 8.98 3.52
CA GLY A 371 -1.57 8.35 4.44
C GLY A 371 -2.66 9.32 4.89
N ASN A 372 -3.70 8.77 5.50
CA ASN A 372 -5.01 9.41 5.62
C ASN A 372 -5.53 9.47 7.08
N ASP A 373 -4.60 9.47 8.04
CA ASP A 373 -4.89 9.30 9.46
C ASP A 373 -5.03 10.62 10.22
N ALA A 374 -4.86 11.76 9.52
CA ALA A 374 -4.83 13.10 10.11
C ALA A 374 -3.78 13.24 11.24
N ILE A 375 -2.61 12.62 11.07
CA ILE A 375 -1.50 12.69 12.03
C ILE A 375 -0.21 13.19 11.38
N ASP A 376 0.79 13.50 12.21
CA ASP A 376 2.12 13.95 11.78
C ASP A 376 3.21 12.87 11.88
N ARG A 377 2.85 11.67 12.34
CA ARG A 377 3.77 10.53 12.46
C ARG A 377 4.28 10.09 11.08
N PRO A 378 5.61 9.92 10.90
CA PRO A 378 6.18 9.40 9.66
C PRO A 378 5.57 8.07 9.24
N SER A 379 4.99 8.03 8.04
CA SER A 379 4.45 6.81 7.43
C SER A 379 5.43 6.22 6.42
N PHE A 380 5.53 4.89 6.41
CA PHE A 380 6.43 4.14 5.53
C PHE A 380 5.63 3.59 4.35
N PRO A 381 6.14 3.64 3.10
CA PRO A 381 7.49 4.06 2.70
C PRO A 381 7.68 5.57 2.48
N ALA A 382 6.65 6.40 2.64
CA ALA A 382 6.68 7.82 2.29
C ALA A 382 7.77 8.62 3.04
N SER A 383 8.11 8.25 4.27
CA SER A 383 9.15 8.89 5.09
C SER A 383 10.57 8.34 4.87
N LEU A 384 10.78 7.39 3.95
CA LEU A 384 12.06 6.75 3.66
C LEU A 384 12.98 7.64 2.80
N TRP A 385 13.18 8.88 3.22
CA TRP A 385 14.08 9.85 2.61
C TRP A 385 14.73 10.74 3.69
N PRO A 386 15.82 11.47 3.38
CA PRO A 386 16.57 12.26 4.36
C PRO A 386 15.95 13.65 4.59
N TRP A 387 14.78 13.69 5.24
CA TRP A 387 14.04 14.91 5.55
C TRP A 387 14.62 15.70 6.74
N PRO A 388 14.35 17.01 6.86
CA PRO A 388 14.89 17.84 7.95
C PRO A 388 14.44 17.35 9.33
N GLY A 389 15.39 16.95 10.18
CA GLY A 389 15.10 16.41 11.51
C GLY A 389 14.84 14.91 11.54
N ALA A 390 15.01 14.20 10.41
CA ALA A 390 14.91 12.74 10.38
C ALA A 390 15.98 12.09 11.25
N ASP A 391 15.56 11.10 12.03
CA ASP A 391 16.40 10.20 12.83
C ASP A 391 16.43 8.79 12.22
N ASN A 392 16.08 8.63 10.94
CA ASN A 392 15.93 7.37 10.23
C ASN A 392 17.24 6.81 9.61
N GLY A 393 18.37 7.49 9.80
CA GLY A 393 19.69 7.03 9.34
C GLY A 393 19.94 7.19 7.83
N ILE A 394 18.96 7.69 7.08
CA ILE A 394 19.04 7.79 5.63
C ILE A 394 19.90 9.00 5.25
N ARG A 395 20.85 8.78 4.32
CA ARG A 395 21.73 9.83 3.80
C ARG A 395 21.21 10.36 2.47
N ARG A 396 21.55 11.61 2.16
CA ARG A 396 21.31 12.18 0.84
C ARG A 396 22.16 11.49 -0.21
N ASP A 397 21.52 11.10 -1.31
CA ASP A 397 22.13 10.51 -2.49
C ASP A 397 21.88 11.40 -3.74
N LYS A 398 22.27 10.94 -4.92
CA LYS A 398 22.03 11.61 -6.22
C LYS A 398 21.14 10.77 -7.13
N ASP A 399 20.46 9.78 -6.58
CA ASP A 399 19.64 8.84 -7.31
C ASP A 399 18.30 9.50 -7.69
N ALA A 400 17.46 8.82 -8.47
CA ALA A 400 16.14 9.36 -8.81
C ALA A 400 15.33 9.64 -7.51
N PRO A 401 14.45 10.65 -7.44
CA PRO A 401 13.79 10.99 -6.18
C PRO A 401 12.78 9.95 -5.68
N LEU A 402 12.65 9.84 -4.35
CA LEU A 402 11.45 9.34 -3.68
C LEU A 402 10.63 10.56 -3.24
N VAL A 403 9.35 10.60 -3.61
CA VAL A 403 8.46 11.74 -3.36
C VAL A 403 7.29 11.32 -2.47
N SER A 404 7.15 11.97 -1.31
CA SER A 404 6.00 11.82 -0.40
C SER A 404 4.93 12.86 -0.70
N VAL A 405 3.69 12.42 -0.93
CA VAL A 405 2.60 13.28 -1.41
C VAL A 405 1.37 13.23 -0.48
N GLY A 406 1.02 14.38 0.08
CA GLY A 406 -0.24 14.61 0.80
C GLY A 406 -1.37 15.09 -0.12
N ALA A 407 -2.58 15.19 0.43
CA ALA A 407 -3.80 15.52 -0.32
C ALA A 407 -4.27 16.97 -0.10
N LEU A 408 -4.69 17.61 -1.18
CA LEU A 408 -5.40 18.90 -1.18
C LEU A 408 -6.90 18.70 -1.35
N ASN A 409 -7.67 19.63 -0.76
CA ASN A 409 -9.07 19.84 -1.06
C ASN A 409 -9.28 20.37 -2.50
N PRO A 410 -10.50 20.27 -3.07
CA PRO A 410 -10.79 20.73 -4.44
C PRO A 410 -10.48 22.21 -4.71
N SER A 411 -10.48 23.06 -3.68
CA SER A 411 -10.09 24.47 -3.82
C SER A 411 -8.62 24.65 -4.23
N GLY A 412 -7.78 23.63 -4.01
CA GLY A 412 -6.33 23.71 -4.17
C GLY A 412 -5.64 24.62 -3.14
N GLN A 413 -6.39 25.19 -2.19
CA GLN A 413 -5.89 26.17 -1.22
C GLN A 413 -5.62 25.55 0.15
N SER A 414 -6.36 24.51 0.52
CA SER A 414 -6.24 23.84 1.82
C SER A 414 -5.84 22.37 1.67
N VAL A 415 -5.04 21.92 2.64
CA VAL A 415 -4.74 20.49 2.83
C VAL A 415 -6.03 19.79 3.25
N ALA A 416 -6.28 18.61 2.69
CA ALA A 416 -7.41 17.78 3.09
C ALA A 416 -7.21 17.31 4.54
N LEU A 417 -8.24 17.45 5.39
CA LEU A 417 -8.09 17.22 6.83
C LEU A 417 -7.65 15.79 7.18
N PHE A 418 -7.99 14.80 6.35
CA PHE A 418 -7.54 13.42 6.51
C PHE A 418 -6.05 13.23 6.18
N SER A 419 -5.43 14.11 5.36
CA SER A 419 -4.05 13.93 4.94
C SER A 419 -3.11 13.96 6.15
N ASN A 420 -2.22 12.98 6.22
CA ASN A 420 -1.07 13.11 7.11
C ASN A 420 -0.20 14.31 6.70
N ILE A 421 0.47 14.91 7.68
CA ILE A 421 1.30 16.10 7.52
C ILE A 421 2.68 15.88 8.16
N GLY A 422 3.59 16.84 7.99
CA GLY A 422 4.89 16.84 8.67
C GLY A 422 6.06 17.11 7.73
N PRO A 423 7.28 17.27 8.27
CA PRO A 423 8.48 17.60 7.48
C PRO A 423 8.89 16.51 6.48
N TRP A 424 8.36 15.29 6.64
CA TRP A 424 8.57 14.16 5.75
C TRP A 424 7.62 14.14 4.54
N VAL A 425 6.57 14.98 4.51
CA VAL A 425 5.69 15.20 3.35
C VAL A 425 6.29 16.28 2.46
N GLN A 426 6.60 15.94 1.21
CA GLN A 426 7.34 16.86 0.31
C GLN A 426 6.44 17.79 -0.48
N ALA A 427 5.23 17.34 -0.82
CA ALA A 427 4.29 18.11 -1.61
C ALA A 427 2.84 17.69 -1.33
N TYR A 428 1.91 18.54 -1.74
CA TYR A 428 0.48 18.26 -1.72
C TYR A 428 -0.07 18.37 -3.13
N ALA A 429 -0.99 17.47 -3.48
CA ALA A 429 -1.63 17.43 -4.79
C ALA A 429 -3.13 17.15 -4.65
N PRO A 430 -3.95 17.35 -5.71
CA PRO A 430 -5.38 17.02 -5.64
C PRO A 430 -5.60 15.60 -5.14
N GLY A 431 -6.44 15.45 -4.11
CA GLY A 431 -6.65 14.16 -3.44
C GLY A 431 -8.01 13.99 -2.81
N ALA A 432 -8.76 15.07 -2.57
CA ALA A 432 -10.15 14.99 -2.15
C ALA A 432 -11.10 15.27 -3.33
N ALA A 433 -12.19 14.50 -3.39
CA ALA A 433 -13.22 14.55 -4.43
C ALA A 433 -12.65 14.51 -5.86
N VAL A 434 -11.72 13.58 -6.10
CA VAL A 434 -11.11 13.34 -7.42
C VAL A 434 -12.07 12.51 -8.27
N VAL A 435 -12.17 12.80 -9.57
CA VAL A 435 -12.92 11.96 -10.53
C VAL A 435 -11.98 11.00 -11.25
N SER A 436 -12.31 9.72 -11.28
CA SER A 436 -11.56 8.73 -12.06
C SER A 436 -12.43 7.54 -12.48
N THR A 437 -11.80 6.61 -13.20
CA THR A 437 -12.43 5.38 -13.67
C THR A 437 -12.79 4.45 -12.51
N SER A 438 -13.86 3.70 -12.65
CA SER A 438 -14.30 2.64 -11.75
C SER A 438 -14.64 1.42 -12.58
N PRO A 439 -14.46 0.20 -12.05
CA PRO A 439 -15.13 -0.95 -12.62
C PRO A 439 -16.65 -0.75 -12.57
N ALA A 440 -17.37 -1.39 -13.49
CA ALA A 440 -18.82 -1.28 -13.66
C ALA A 440 -19.61 -2.05 -12.59
N PHE A 441 -19.30 -1.83 -11.32
CA PHE A 441 -19.90 -2.51 -10.18
C PHE A 441 -21.36 -2.07 -9.95
N VAL A 442 -22.12 -2.96 -9.31
CA VAL A 442 -23.47 -2.69 -8.81
C VAL A 442 -23.55 -3.27 -7.41
N GLY A 443 -23.68 -2.41 -6.41
CA GLY A 443 -23.85 -2.81 -5.01
C GLY A 443 -25.28 -3.23 -4.66
N GLY A 444 -25.52 -3.41 -3.37
CA GLY A 444 -26.82 -3.77 -2.81
C GLY A 444 -27.71 -2.56 -2.48
N THR A 445 -27.14 -1.37 -2.30
CA THR A 445 -27.95 -0.15 -2.14
C THR A 445 -28.76 0.12 -3.41
N GLN A 446 -29.92 0.75 -3.26
CA GLN A 446 -30.80 1.11 -4.35
C GLN A 446 -31.15 2.58 -4.30
N ALA A 447 -31.58 3.12 -5.43
CA ALA A 447 -32.19 4.44 -5.50
C ALA A 447 -33.29 4.64 -4.43
N ALA A 448 -33.19 5.72 -3.67
CA ALA A 448 -34.11 6.03 -2.57
C ALA A 448 -35.56 6.28 -3.02
N THR A 449 -35.79 6.74 -4.24
CA THR A 449 -37.14 6.97 -4.78
C THR A 449 -37.24 6.48 -6.21
N ARG A 450 -38.32 5.77 -6.53
CA ARG A 450 -38.65 5.24 -7.87
C ARG A 450 -40.11 5.53 -8.22
N ALA A 451 -40.37 5.96 -9.46
CA ALA A 451 -41.70 6.26 -9.98
C ALA A 451 -41.79 5.94 -11.48
N ASP A 452 -42.10 4.68 -11.81
CA ASP A 452 -42.19 4.23 -13.20
C ASP A 452 -43.43 4.83 -13.89
N VAL A 453 -43.23 5.46 -15.05
CA VAL A 453 -44.29 6.12 -15.83
C VAL A 453 -43.95 5.97 -17.32
N GLU A 454 -44.96 5.74 -18.17
CA GLU A 454 -44.79 5.59 -19.64
C GLU A 454 -43.79 4.49 -20.05
N GLY A 455 -43.66 3.43 -19.25
CA GLY A 455 -42.70 2.34 -19.51
C GLY A 455 -41.24 2.71 -19.24
N LEU A 456 -40.98 3.90 -18.70
CA LEU A 456 -39.65 4.34 -18.27
C LEU A 456 -39.46 4.06 -16.78
N ARG A 457 -38.35 3.41 -16.44
CA ARG A 457 -37.86 3.31 -15.06
C ARG A 457 -37.25 4.65 -14.67
N ARG A 458 -37.83 5.33 -13.69
CA ARG A 458 -37.38 6.66 -13.23
C ARG A 458 -37.07 6.58 -11.74
N GLU A 459 -35.83 6.87 -11.39
CA GLU A 459 -35.36 6.74 -10.02
C GLU A 459 -34.36 7.84 -9.66
N THR A 460 -34.17 8.11 -8.38
CA THR A 460 -33.06 8.94 -7.89
C THR A 460 -31.73 8.25 -8.17
N ILE A 461 -30.60 8.96 -8.01
CA ILE A 461 -29.28 8.35 -8.14
C ILE A 461 -29.16 7.17 -7.18
N ASP A 462 -28.76 6.02 -7.70
CA ASP A 462 -28.37 4.86 -6.94
C ASP A 462 -26.90 5.05 -6.49
N PRO A 463 -26.62 5.13 -5.18
CA PRO A 463 -25.28 5.43 -4.69
C PRO A 463 -24.26 4.30 -4.92
N ASP A 464 -24.69 3.10 -5.29
CA ASP A 464 -23.81 1.96 -5.56
C ASP A 464 -23.88 1.48 -7.03
N ASP A 465 -24.46 2.27 -7.94
CA ASP A 465 -24.50 1.94 -9.37
C ASP A 465 -23.33 2.59 -10.12
N TYR A 466 -22.22 1.86 -10.21
CA TYR A 466 -21.00 2.29 -10.90
C TYR A 466 -20.96 1.85 -12.38
N ARG A 467 -22.07 1.38 -12.96
CA ARG A 467 -22.13 0.96 -14.39
C ARG A 467 -21.74 2.06 -15.37
N GLY A 468 -21.79 3.32 -14.94
CA GLY A 468 -21.25 4.45 -15.69
C GLY A 468 -19.74 4.43 -15.91
N GLY A 469 -18.99 3.61 -15.16
CA GLY A 469 -17.54 3.43 -15.29
C GLY A 469 -16.71 4.51 -14.60
N PHE A 470 -17.32 5.42 -13.84
CA PHE A 470 -16.62 6.52 -13.17
C PHE A 470 -17.12 6.72 -11.75
N ALA A 471 -16.21 7.16 -10.90
CA ALA A 471 -16.50 7.52 -9.52
C ALA A 471 -15.81 8.83 -9.15
N VAL A 472 -16.33 9.48 -8.11
CA VAL A 472 -15.58 10.43 -7.29
C VAL A 472 -15.08 9.72 -6.05
N TRP A 473 -13.85 9.96 -5.63
CA TRP A 473 -13.28 9.40 -4.41
C TRP A 473 -12.16 10.29 -3.84
N SER A 474 -11.75 10.05 -2.58
CA SER A 474 -10.76 10.84 -1.86
C SER A 474 -9.73 9.99 -1.14
N GLY A 475 -8.48 10.47 -1.11
CA GLY A 475 -7.36 9.85 -0.40
C GLY A 475 -6.02 10.38 -0.91
N THR A 476 -4.99 10.35 -0.06
CA THR A 476 -3.60 10.57 -0.51
C THR A 476 -3.15 9.52 -1.53
N SER A 477 -3.79 8.35 -1.52
CA SER A 477 -3.71 7.31 -2.55
C SER A 477 -4.07 7.77 -3.96
N PHE A 478 -4.75 8.92 -4.11
CA PHE A 478 -5.09 9.55 -5.40
C PHE A 478 -4.19 10.74 -5.74
N SER A 479 -3.60 11.38 -4.73
CA SER A 479 -2.60 12.43 -4.90
C SER A 479 -1.26 11.88 -5.39
N ALA A 480 -0.80 10.75 -4.82
CA ALA A 480 0.43 10.08 -5.24
C ALA A 480 0.44 9.71 -6.75
N PRO A 481 -0.57 9.00 -7.30
CA PRO A 481 -0.56 8.63 -8.72
C PRO A 481 -0.77 9.82 -9.65
N TYR A 482 -1.45 10.88 -9.20
CA TYR A 482 -1.48 12.13 -9.94
C TYR A 482 -0.06 12.70 -10.11
N VAL A 483 0.74 12.75 -9.04
CA VAL A 483 2.14 13.19 -9.12
C VAL A 483 2.99 12.23 -9.94
N ALA A 484 2.84 10.92 -9.75
CA ALA A 484 3.54 9.89 -10.54
C ALA A 484 3.30 10.05 -12.05
N ALA A 485 2.04 10.26 -12.43
CA ALA A 485 1.65 10.50 -13.80
C ALA A 485 2.22 11.82 -14.33
N ARG A 486 2.12 12.92 -13.56
CA ARG A 486 2.72 14.20 -13.95
C ARG A 486 4.24 14.07 -14.16
N VAL A 487 4.93 13.26 -13.36
CA VAL A 487 6.36 12.94 -13.56
C VAL A 487 6.56 12.17 -14.87
N ALA A 488 5.78 11.13 -15.14
CA ALA A 488 5.85 10.38 -16.39
C ALA A 488 5.60 11.28 -17.62
N ALA A 489 4.57 12.14 -17.57
CA ALA A 489 4.29 13.12 -18.62
C ALA A 489 5.46 14.11 -18.82
N GLN A 490 6.10 14.54 -17.72
CA GLN A 490 7.23 15.45 -17.75
C GLN A 490 8.52 14.79 -18.27
N LEU A 491 8.72 13.49 -18.03
CA LEU A 491 9.78 12.69 -18.66
C LEU A 491 9.57 12.62 -20.18
N GLY A 492 8.31 12.54 -20.62
CA GLY A 492 7.96 12.44 -22.03
C GLY A 492 8.51 11.16 -22.64
N THR A 493 9.21 11.26 -23.77
CA THR A 493 9.85 10.10 -24.40
C THR A 493 11.11 9.69 -23.65
N VAL A 494 11.16 8.43 -23.22
CA VAL A 494 12.28 7.88 -22.43
C VAL A 494 13.22 7.07 -23.34
N PRO A 495 14.55 7.14 -23.18
CA PRO A 495 15.47 6.23 -23.86
C PRO A 495 15.14 4.76 -23.58
N VAL A 496 15.49 3.86 -24.50
CA VAL A 496 15.26 2.41 -24.32
C VAL A 496 15.92 1.90 -23.02
N GLY A 497 17.14 2.38 -22.74
CA GLY A 497 17.86 2.06 -21.51
C GLY A 497 17.33 2.75 -20.24
N GLY A 498 16.28 3.59 -20.33
CA GLY A 498 15.69 4.28 -19.18
C GLY A 498 16.06 5.75 -19.03
N ALA A 499 15.36 6.41 -18.10
CA ALA A 499 15.72 7.75 -17.65
C ALA A 499 16.99 7.68 -16.78
N THR A 500 17.87 8.67 -16.90
CA THR A 500 18.97 8.82 -15.94
C THR A 500 18.43 9.41 -14.63
N PRO A 501 19.07 9.14 -13.48
CA PRO A 501 18.70 9.76 -12.20
C PRO A 501 18.60 11.29 -12.27
N SER A 502 19.50 11.94 -13.02
CA SER A 502 19.46 13.40 -13.22
C SER A 502 18.25 13.86 -14.04
N ALA A 503 17.86 13.12 -15.08
CA ALA A 503 16.67 13.43 -15.87
C ALA A 503 15.39 13.24 -15.04
N ALA A 504 15.32 12.15 -14.27
CA ALA A 504 14.26 11.90 -13.30
C ALA A 504 14.16 13.02 -12.25
N ALA A 505 15.27 13.42 -11.65
CA ALA A 505 15.30 14.52 -10.68
C ALA A 505 14.82 15.85 -11.28
N LYS A 506 15.22 16.15 -12.52
CA LYS A 506 14.74 17.35 -13.24
C LYS A 506 13.23 17.30 -13.49
N ALA A 507 12.70 16.14 -13.88
CA ALA A 507 11.26 15.95 -14.10
C ALA A 507 10.48 16.14 -12.80
N VAL A 508 10.91 15.51 -11.71
CA VAL A 508 10.31 15.67 -10.38
C VAL A 508 10.33 17.13 -9.94
N ALA A 509 11.48 17.81 -10.01
CA ALA A 509 11.59 19.21 -9.61
C ALA A 509 10.63 20.13 -10.40
N ALA A 510 10.48 19.89 -11.71
CA ALA A 510 9.54 20.62 -12.55
C ALA A 510 8.08 20.37 -12.13
N VAL A 511 7.72 19.11 -11.83
CA VAL A 511 6.37 18.76 -11.34
C VAL A 511 6.10 19.40 -9.99
N LEU A 512 6.99 19.25 -9.01
CA LEU A 512 6.81 19.80 -7.66
C LEU A 512 6.64 21.32 -7.69
N LYS A 513 7.40 22.02 -8.55
CA LYS A 513 7.26 23.48 -8.73
C LYS A 513 5.91 23.90 -9.32
N SER A 514 5.24 23.00 -10.03
CA SER A 514 3.94 23.26 -10.67
C SER A 514 2.73 22.89 -9.80
N LEU A 515 2.94 22.22 -8.67
CA LEU A 515 1.85 21.84 -7.76
C LEU A 515 1.36 23.07 -6.97
N PRO A 516 0.06 23.12 -6.61
CA PRO A 516 -0.43 24.17 -5.72
C PRO A 516 0.26 24.07 -4.36
N SER A 517 0.66 25.22 -3.82
CA SER A 517 1.07 25.32 -2.41
C SER A 517 -0.16 25.68 -1.58
N PRO A 518 -0.50 24.94 -0.52
CA PRO A 518 -1.53 25.36 0.41
C PRO A 518 -1.16 26.74 0.97
N VAL A 519 -2.12 27.66 0.94
CA VAL A 519 -1.93 29.03 1.40
C VAL A 519 -2.44 29.09 2.83
N ASP A 520 -1.67 29.72 3.71
CA ASP A 520 -2.17 30.07 5.05
C ASP A 520 -3.15 31.23 4.88
N PRO A 521 -4.46 31.05 5.11
CA PRO A 521 -5.40 32.15 5.00
C PRO A 521 -5.23 33.02 6.24
N VAL A 522 -4.38 34.04 6.14
CA VAL A 522 -4.30 35.14 7.11
C VAL A 522 -5.64 35.87 7.20
#